data_AF-A0A8T6CBN9-F1
#
_entry.id   AF-A0A8T6CBN9-F1
#
_cell.length_a   1.000
_cell.length_b   1.000
_cell.length_c   1.000
_cell.angle_alpha   90.00
_cell.angle_beta   90.00
_cell.angle_gamma   90.00
#
_symmetry.space_group_name_H-M   'P 1'
#
loop_
_entity.id
_entity.type
_entity.pdbx_description
1 polymer ?
#
loop_
_entity_poly.entity_id
_entity_poly.type
_entity_poly.pdbx_seq_one_letter_code
_entity_poly.pdbx_strand_id
1 'polypeptide(L)'
;MMPPMSEGREHSRGARWRRVAGAVLRRALSPRSVAGAAGLVATGFIASRLLGLLRSVAIADAFGTEAELGAYFVAFRVPDLVFQLLAGAALASAFIPVFSRVVLDEGEDEGWRLASSVLNLISLATFVLAAIAFVLAPLVVPLLAPGLGEESGRADELHALAVELTRVMLLSPLMFGISGMLTGILNGRQHFLAPAIAPLLYNLGIILGAV
;
A
#
# COMPACT_ATOMS: atom_id res chain seq x y z
N MET A 1 53.20 -33.57 -33.14
CA MET A 1 52.38 -34.43 -32.26
C MET A 1 51.71 -33.52 -31.24
N MET A 2 50.47 -33.10 -31.53
CA MET A 2 49.68 -32.17 -30.68
C MET A 2 48.81 -33.00 -29.73
N PRO A 3 48.70 -32.66 -28.44
CA PRO A 3 47.80 -33.35 -27.51
C PRO A 3 46.33 -32.97 -27.78
N PRO A 4 45.37 -33.89 -27.55
CA PRO A 4 43.95 -33.61 -27.77
C PRO A 4 43.39 -32.70 -26.68
N MET A 5 42.58 -31.71 -27.09
CA MET A 5 41.90 -30.80 -26.19
C MET A 5 40.77 -31.50 -25.41
N SER A 6 40.63 -31.12 -24.14
CA SER A 6 39.66 -31.68 -23.20
C SER A 6 38.26 -31.06 -23.37
N GLU A 7 37.35 -31.74 -24.06
CA GLU A 7 35.93 -31.34 -24.25
C GLU A 7 34.98 -31.78 -23.11
N GLY A 8 35.46 -32.43 -22.05
CA GLY A 8 34.58 -33.12 -21.08
C GLY A 8 33.97 -32.31 -19.93
N ARG A 9 34.19 -30.99 -19.80
CA ARG A 9 33.90 -30.27 -18.53
C ARG A 9 32.65 -29.37 -18.52
N GLU A 10 32.04 -29.06 -19.67
CA GLU A 10 30.88 -28.16 -19.71
C GLU A 10 29.54 -28.85 -19.41
N HIS A 11 29.39 -30.13 -19.75
CA HIS A 11 28.13 -30.87 -19.58
C HIS A 11 27.72 -31.11 -18.10
N SER A 12 28.66 -31.11 -17.16
CA SER A 12 28.35 -31.45 -15.74
C SER A 12 27.86 -30.25 -14.90
N ARG A 13 28.15 -29.01 -15.33
CA ARG A 13 27.78 -27.81 -14.57
C ARG A 13 26.28 -27.52 -14.63
N GLY A 14 25.66 -27.63 -15.81
CA GLY A 14 24.21 -27.38 -15.98
C GLY A 14 23.33 -28.33 -15.16
N ALA A 15 23.71 -29.60 -15.04
CA ALA A 15 22.98 -30.61 -14.27
C ALA A 15 23.05 -30.39 -12.74
N ARG A 16 24.12 -29.75 -12.24
CA ARG A 16 24.25 -29.42 -10.81
C ARG A 16 23.39 -28.21 -10.46
N TRP A 17 23.39 -27.18 -11.30
CA TRP A 17 22.58 -25.98 -11.12
C TRP A 17 21.08 -26.27 -11.12
N ARG A 18 20.59 -27.11 -12.04
CA ARG A 18 19.17 -27.51 -12.07
C ARG A 18 18.71 -28.25 -10.81
N ARG A 19 19.59 -29.06 -10.20
CA ARG A 19 19.30 -29.80 -8.96
C ARG A 19 19.27 -28.88 -7.75
N VAL A 20 20.22 -27.95 -7.64
CA VAL A 20 20.26 -26.97 -6.54
C VAL A 20 19.08 -26.00 -6.64
N ALA A 21 18.82 -25.44 -7.83
CA ALA A 21 17.67 -24.58 -8.07
C ALA A 21 16.34 -25.29 -7.76
N GLY A 22 16.19 -26.55 -8.20
CA GLY A 22 15.01 -27.36 -7.91
C GLY A 22 14.83 -27.68 -6.41
N ALA A 23 15.92 -27.91 -5.68
CA ALA A 23 15.85 -28.14 -4.24
C ALA A 23 15.47 -26.88 -3.46
N VAL A 24 15.99 -25.72 -3.86
CA VAL A 24 15.64 -24.41 -3.28
C VAL A 24 14.18 -24.07 -3.57
N LEU A 25 13.70 -24.25 -4.81
CA LEU A 25 12.30 -24.05 -5.18
C LEU A 25 11.36 -24.96 -4.39
N ARG A 26 11.69 -26.24 -4.25
CA ARG A 26 10.87 -27.19 -3.47
C ARG A 26 10.82 -26.83 -1.98
N ARG A 27 11.88 -26.25 -1.43
CA ARG A 27 11.92 -25.80 -0.04
C ARG A 27 11.14 -24.51 0.15
N ALA A 28 11.21 -23.57 -0.79
CA ALA A 28 10.42 -22.33 -0.78
C ALA A 28 8.92 -22.61 -0.95
N LEU A 29 8.56 -23.52 -1.85
CA LEU A 29 7.18 -23.97 -2.10
C LEU A 29 6.73 -25.10 -1.16
N SER A 30 7.48 -25.39 -0.10
CA SER A 30 7.09 -26.45 0.82
C SER A 30 5.79 -26.06 1.55
N PRO A 31 4.85 -27.00 1.78
CA PRO A 31 3.61 -26.68 2.50
C PRO A 31 3.86 -26.05 3.88
N ARG A 32 4.99 -26.38 4.53
CA ARG A 32 5.38 -25.81 5.83
C ARG A 32 5.86 -24.36 5.74
N SER A 33 6.63 -23.98 4.71
CA SER A 33 7.08 -22.59 4.52
C SER A 33 5.92 -21.69 4.09
N VAL A 34 5.04 -22.19 3.22
CA VAL A 34 3.83 -21.46 2.80
C VAL A 34 2.85 -21.31 3.96
N ALA A 35 2.61 -22.37 4.75
CA ALA A 35 1.74 -22.29 5.92
C ALA A 35 2.29 -21.33 7.00
N GLY A 36 3.61 -21.28 7.20
CA GLY A 36 4.24 -20.33 8.12
C GLY A 36 4.06 -18.88 7.68
N ALA A 37 4.29 -18.58 6.40
CA ALA A 37 4.10 -17.24 5.83
C ALA A 37 2.62 -16.82 5.85
N ALA A 38 1.72 -17.73 5.46
CA ALA A 38 0.28 -17.49 5.51
C ALA A 38 -0.22 -17.24 6.95
N GLY A 39 0.28 -18.01 7.92
CA GLY A 39 -0.02 -17.82 9.34
C GLY A 39 0.41 -16.45 9.84
N LEU A 40 1.64 -16.01 9.52
CA LEU A 40 2.14 -14.69 9.88
C LEU A 40 1.27 -13.56 9.31
N VAL A 41 0.92 -13.64 8.02
CA VAL A 41 0.06 -12.66 7.36
C VAL A 41 -1.34 -12.65 7.97
N ALA A 42 -1.91 -13.82 8.24
CA ALA A 42 -3.23 -13.94 8.88
C ALA A 42 -3.24 -13.35 10.28
N THR A 43 -2.24 -13.63 11.11
CA THR A 43 -2.12 -13.05 12.46
C THR A 43 -1.95 -11.54 12.39
N GLY A 44 -1.10 -11.03 11.49
CA GLY A 44 -0.95 -9.58 11.28
C GLY A 44 -2.27 -8.92 10.85
N PHE A 45 -3.02 -9.56 9.96
CA PHE A 45 -4.33 -9.07 9.53
C PHE A 45 -5.35 -9.02 10.68
N ILE A 46 -5.43 -10.08 11.50
CA ILE A 46 -6.32 -10.12 12.67
C ILE A 46 -5.92 -9.03 13.68
N ALA A 47 -4.63 -8.91 14.00
CA ALA A 47 -4.12 -7.88 14.90
C ALA A 47 -4.45 -6.47 14.39
N SER A 48 -4.28 -6.24 13.09
CA SER A 48 -4.66 -4.97 12.45
C SER A 48 -6.16 -4.70 12.56
N ARG A 49 -7.02 -5.73 12.48
CA ARG A 49 -8.47 -5.55 12.64
C ARG A 49 -8.86 -5.24 14.08
N LEU A 50 -8.26 -5.90 15.05
CA LEU A 50 -8.47 -5.59 16.47
C LEU A 50 -8.01 -4.16 16.81
N LEU A 51 -6.82 -3.75 16.35
CA LEU A 51 -6.35 -2.37 16.49
C LEU A 51 -7.26 -1.38 15.76
N GLY A 52 -7.79 -1.75 14.59
CA GLY A 52 -8.76 -0.93 13.88
C GLY A 52 -10.06 -0.69 14.67
N LEU A 53 -10.51 -1.68 15.46
CA LEU A 53 -11.65 -1.51 16.36
C LEU A 53 -11.31 -0.54 17.50
N LEU A 54 -10.15 -0.72 18.14
CA LEU A 54 -9.67 0.19 19.20
C LEU A 54 -9.52 1.62 18.68
N ARG A 55 -8.99 1.78 17.46
CA ARG A 55 -8.91 3.07 16.78
C ARG A 55 -10.28 3.69 16.59
N SER A 56 -11.28 2.93 16.16
CA SER A 56 -12.64 3.47 16.02
C SER A 56 -13.21 3.94 17.35
N VAL A 57 -12.94 3.24 18.46
CA VAL A 57 -13.33 3.66 19.81
C VAL A 57 -12.60 4.95 20.21
N ALA A 58 -11.28 5.02 20.02
CA ALA A 58 -10.49 6.20 20.34
C ALA A 58 -10.93 7.45 19.54
N ILE A 59 -11.23 7.28 18.25
CA ILE A 59 -11.78 8.36 17.43
C ILE A 59 -13.16 8.77 17.98
N ALA A 60 -14.05 7.82 18.24
CA ALA A 60 -15.38 8.14 18.76
C ALA A 60 -15.35 8.85 20.12
N ASP A 61 -14.38 8.53 20.98
CA ASP A 61 -14.17 9.21 22.27
C ASP A 61 -13.60 10.62 22.09
N ALA A 62 -12.71 10.82 21.12
CA ALA A 62 -12.13 12.13 20.82
C ALA A 62 -13.11 13.13 20.18
N PHE A 63 -14.12 12.64 19.45
CA PHE A 63 -15.15 13.47 18.85
C PHE A 63 -16.34 13.62 19.81
N GLY A 64 -16.66 14.87 20.18
CA GLY A 64 -17.66 15.16 21.22
C GLY A 64 -19.11 14.92 20.81
N THR A 65 -19.40 14.83 19.50
CA THR A 65 -20.75 14.59 18.98
C THR A 65 -20.75 13.63 17.78
N GLU A 66 -21.86 12.91 17.57
CA GLU A 66 -22.05 12.03 16.42
C GLU A 66 -21.92 12.79 15.08
N ALA A 67 -22.31 14.07 15.05
CA ALA A 67 -22.28 14.90 13.86
C ALA A 67 -20.83 15.29 13.46
N GLU A 68 -19.98 15.61 14.43
CA GLU A 68 -18.55 15.89 14.19
C GLU A 68 -17.78 14.63 13.77
N LEU A 69 -18.11 13.49 14.37
CA LEU A 69 -17.61 12.18 13.94
C LEU A 69 -18.02 11.88 12.49
N GLY A 70 -19.26 12.24 12.12
CA GLY A 70 -19.75 12.17 10.75
C GLY A 70 -18.91 13.00 9.78
N ALA A 71 -18.58 14.24 10.15
CA ALA A 71 -17.70 15.12 9.36
C ALA A 71 -16.31 14.52 9.15
N TYR A 72 -15.72 13.92 10.19
CA TYR A 72 -14.44 13.20 10.09
C TYR A 72 -14.49 12.02 9.10
N PHE A 73 -15.54 11.20 9.13
CA PHE A 73 -15.67 10.08 8.19
C PHE A 73 -15.93 10.54 6.75
N VAL A 74 -16.68 11.63 6.56
CA VAL A 74 -16.86 12.26 5.24
C VAL A 74 -15.52 12.77 4.72
N ALA A 75 -14.73 13.41 5.58
CA ALA A 75 -13.45 14.01 5.20
C ALA A 75 -12.47 13.00 4.58
N PHE A 76 -12.53 11.73 5.00
CA PHE A 76 -11.71 10.63 4.50
C PHE A 76 -12.04 10.21 3.06
N ARG A 77 -13.25 10.51 2.55
CA ARG A 77 -13.70 10.01 1.24
C ARG A 77 -12.89 10.59 0.07
N VAL A 78 -12.60 11.89 0.11
CA VAL A 78 -11.88 12.55 -1.00
C VAL A 78 -10.43 12.03 -1.12
N PRO A 79 -9.63 11.96 -0.04
CA PRO A 79 -8.30 11.32 -0.08
C PRO A 79 -8.36 9.86 -0.54
N ASP A 80 -9.32 9.09 -0.05
CA ASP A 80 -9.48 7.68 -0.42
C ASP A 80 -9.77 7.51 -1.92
N LEU A 81 -10.62 8.35 -2.50
CA LEU A 81 -10.86 8.38 -3.95
C LEU A 81 -9.58 8.67 -4.75
N VAL A 82 -8.80 9.68 -4.33
CA VAL A 82 -7.52 10.01 -5.00
C VAL A 82 -6.56 8.81 -4.96
N PHE A 83 -6.46 8.15 -3.80
CA PHE A 83 -5.62 6.96 -3.64
C PHE A 83 -6.09 5.81 -4.55
N GLN A 84 -7.39 5.52 -4.58
CA GLN A 84 -7.96 4.43 -5.39
C GLN A 84 -7.80 4.66 -6.89
N LEU A 85 -7.90 5.90 -7.36
CA LEU A 85 -7.74 6.24 -8.78
C LEU A 85 -6.31 6.01 -9.29
N LEU A 86 -5.29 6.23 -8.45
CA LEU A 86 -3.89 6.17 -8.89
C LEU A 86 -3.14 4.93 -8.43
N ALA A 87 -3.33 4.55 -7.17
CA ALA A 87 -2.62 3.46 -6.52
C ALA A 87 -3.52 2.24 -6.26
N GLY A 88 -4.76 2.28 -6.75
CA GLY A 88 -5.68 1.15 -6.69
C GLY A 88 -5.19 -0.10 -7.43
N ALA A 89 -6.04 -1.12 -7.45
CA ALA A 89 -5.69 -2.48 -7.87
C ALA A 89 -5.08 -2.58 -9.28
N ALA A 90 -5.46 -1.71 -10.21
CA ALA A 90 -5.00 -1.77 -11.60
C ALA A 90 -3.48 -1.60 -11.72
N LEU A 91 -2.92 -0.57 -11.07
CA LEU A 91 -1.51 -0.26 -11.20
C LEU A 91 -0.62 -1.30 -10.50
N ALA A 92 -1.01 -1.73 -9.30
CA ALA A 92 -0.32 -2.76 -8.54
C ALA A 92 -0.34 -4.13 -9.26
N SER A 93 -1.47 -4.49 -9.87
CA SER A 93 -1.63 -5.77 -10.59
C SER A 93 -0.77 -5.86 -11.85
N ALA A 94 -0.57 -4.72 -12.54
CA ALA A 94 0.28 -4.64 -13.72
C ALA A 94 1.77 -4.50 -13.37
N PHE A 95 2.10 -3.85 -12.25
CA PHE A 95 3.48 -3.55 -11.89
C PHE A 95 4.32 -4.79 -11.61
N ILE A 96 3.84 -5.73 -10.77
CA ILE A 96 4.64 -6.89 -10.34
C ILE A 96 5.07 -7.77 -11.53
N PRO A 97 4.18 -8.16 -12.46
CA PRO A 97 4.58 -8.94 -13.63
C PRO A 97 5.58 -8.22 -14.55
N VAL A 98 5.40 -6.92 -14.75
CA VAL A 98 6.30 -6.11 -15.61
C VAL A 98 7.66 -5.96 -14.95
N PHE A 99 7.71 -5.57 -13.67
CA PHE A 99 8.95 -5.48 -12.90
C PHE A 99 9.71 -6.81 -12.89
N SER A 100 9.02 -7.92 -12.65
CA SER A 100 9.65 -9.25 -12.65
C SER A 100 10.24 -9.60 -14.01
N ARG A 101 9.58 -9.25 -15.12
CA ARG A 101 10.10 -9.46 -16.48
C ARG A 101 11.35 -8.61 -16.74
N VAL A 102 11.30 -7.31 -16.44
CA VAL A 102 12.46 -6.42 -16.64
C VAL A 102 13.66 -6.88 -15.83
N VAL A 103 13.47 -7.29 -14.57
CA VAL A 103 14.56 -7.84 -13.75
C VAL A 103 15.15 -9.12 -14.35
N LEU A 104 14.32 -9.99 -14.94
CA LEU A 104 14.76 -11.26 -15.53
C LEU A 104 15.46 -11.06 -16.89
N ASP A 105 14.95 -10.15 -17.72
CA ASP A 105 15.42 -9.96 -19.09
C ASP A 105 16.57 -8.95 -19.19
N GLU A 106 16.53 -7.90 -18.37
CA GLU A 106 17.42 -6.72 -18.47
C GLU A 106 18.29 -6.50 -17.22
N GLY A 107 18.00 -7.19 -16.11
CA GLY A 107 18.79 -7.16 -14.87
C GLY A 107 18.20 -6.30 -13.74
N GLU A 108 18.77 -6.41 -12.54
CA GLU A 108 18.24 -5.72 -11.34
C GLU A 108 18.27 -4.18 -11.47
N ASP A 109 19.32 -3.62 -12.06
CA ASP A 109 19.48 -2.16 -12.20
C ASP A 109 18.35 -1.55 -13.05
N GLU A 110 17.99 -2.20 -14.15
CA GLU A 110 16.90 -1.73 -15.02
C GLU A 110 15.54 -1.89 -14.34
N GLY A 111 15.34 -2.97 -13.58
CA GLY A 111 14.17 -3.14 -12.73
C GLY A 111 14.01 -2.00 -11.72
N TRP A 112 15.08 -1.58 -11.06
CA TRP A 112 15.07 -0.42 -10.15
C TRP A 112 14.83 0.90 -10.87
N ARG A 113 15.33 1.06 -12.10
CA ARG A 113 15.05 2.24 -12.92
C ARG A 113 13.57 2.34 -13.29
N LEU A 114 12.95 1.22 -13.67
CA LEU A 114 11.51 1.12 -13.90
C LEU A 114 10.73 1.47 -12.63
N ALA A 115 11.07 0.82 -11.50
CA ALA A 115 10.39 1.06 -10.23
C ALA A 115 10.47 2.53 -9.81
N SER A 116 11.65 3.15 -9.93
CA SER A 116 11.84 4.57 -9.60
C SER A 116 11.02 5.48 -10.53
N SER A 117 10.99 5.17 -11.82
CA SER A 117 10.22 5.95 -12.81
C SER A 117 8.71 5.89 -12.53
N VAL A 118 8.20 4.69 -12.24
CA VAL A 118 6.80 4.47 -11.89
C VAL A 118 6.45 5.16 -10.57
N LEU A 119 7.31 5.04 -9.55
CA LEU A 119 7.11 5.71 -8.25
C LEU A 119 7.04 7.23 -8.40
N ASN A 120 7.97 7.81 -9.17
CA ASN A 120 8.00 9.24 -9.44
C ASN A 120 6.73 9.70 -10.18
N LEU A 121 6.30 8.95 -11.20
CA LEU A 121 5.09 9.27 -11.96
C LEU A 121 3.84 9.21 -11.08
N ILE A 122 3.66 8.15 -10.29
CA ILE A 122 2.51 8.01 -9.39
C ILE A 122 2.53 9.12 -8.33
N SER A 123 3.69 9.38 -7.74
CA SER A 123 3.83 10.40 -6.69
C SER A 123 3.49 11.79 -7.24
N LEU A 124 3.99 12.11 -8.43
CA LEU A 124 3.66 13.38 -9.10
C LEU A 124 2.18 13.47 -9.46
N ALA A 125 1.61 12.42 -10.06
CA ALA A 125 0.19 12.38 -10.39
C ALA A 125 -0.69 12.51 -9.14
N THR A 126 -0.31 11.84 -8.05
CA THR A 126 -1.02 11.90 -6.76
C THR A 126 -0.92 13.28 -6.17
N PHE A 127 0.25 13.91 -6.23
CA PHE A 127 0.43 15.27 -5.74
C PHE A 127 -0.44 16.25 -6.51
N VAL A 128 -0.46 16.16 -7.84
CA VAL A 128 -1.29 17.03 -8.70
C VAL A 128 -2.78 16.82 -8.41
N LEU A 129 -3.25 15.57 -8.36
CA LEU A 129 -4.65 15.28 -8.04
C LEU A 129 -5.02 15.73 -6.61
N ALA A 130 -4.14 15.51 -5.63
CA ALA A 130 -4.36 15.95 -4.27
C ALA A 130 -4.41 17.49 -4.17
N ALA A 131 -3.55 18.20 -4.91
CA ALA A 131 -3.57 19.66 -4.96
C ALA A 131 -4.87 20.19 -5.61
N ILE A 132 -5.34 19.57 -6.68
CA ILE A 132 -6.63 19.89 -7.30
C ILE A 132 -7.77 19.63 -6.31
N ALA A 133 -7.78 18.46 -5.67
CA ALA A 133 -8.78 18.09 -4.67
C ALA A 133 -8.75 19.02 -3.45
N PHE A 134 -7.58 19.53 -3.05
CA PHE A 134 -7.43 20.47 -1.94
C PHE A 134 -8.15 21.80 -2.23
N VAL A 135 -7.99 22.31 -3.45
CA VAL A 135 -8.65 23.53 -3.91
C VAL A 135 -10.15 23.31 -4.09
N LEU A 136 -10.54 22.16 -4.65
CA LEU A 136 -11.95 21.81 -4.91
C LEU A 136 -12.68 21.21 -3.71
N ALA A 137 -12.01 20.96 -2.58
CA ALA A 137 -12.61 20.42 -1.37
C ALA A 137 -13.93 21.10 -0.94
N PRO A 138 -14.06 22.44 -0.90
CA PRO A 138 -15.33 23.10 -0.55
C PRO A 138 -16.47 22.85 -1.53
N LEU A 139 -16.19 22.44 -2.77
CA LEU A 139 -17.20 22.05 -3.74
C LEU A 139 -17.53 20.56 -3.66
N VAL A 140 -16.51 19.71 -3.48
CA VAL A 140 -16.66 18.25 -3.52
C VAL A 140 -17.27 17.71 -2.22
N VAL A 141 -16.86 18.22 -1.06
CA VAL A 141 -17.31 17.70 0.25
C VAL A 141 -18.84 17.83 0.41
N PRO A 142 -19.49 18.96 0.10
CA PRO A 142 -20.95 19.05 0.16
C PRO A 142 -21.67 18.10 -0.80
N LEU A 143 -21.11 17.83 -1.97
CA LEU A 143 -21.69 16.88 -2.93
C LEU A 143 -21.61 15.43 -2.44
N LEU A 144 -20.56 15.09 -1.68
CA LEU A 144 -20.39 13.74 -1.13
C LEU A 144 -21.26 13.47 0.09
N ALA A 145 -21.70 14.50 0.80
CA ALA A 145 -22.50 14.38 2.02
C ALA A 145 -23.48 15.54 2.19
N PRO A 146 -24.47 15.71 1.30
CA PRO A 146 -25.35 16.88 1.30
C PRO A 146 -26.17 17.03 2.59
N GLY A 147 -26.49 15.93 3.29
CA GLY A 147 -27.23 15.96 4.55
C GLY A 147 -26.37 16.15 5.80
N LEU A 148 -25.07 16.45 5.67
CA LEU A 148 -24.17 16.56 6.82
C LEU A 148 -24.57 17.75 7.68
N GLY A 149 -24.99 17.48 8.91
CA GLY A 149 -25.36 18.52 9.87
C GLY A 149 -26.76 19.12 9.70
N GLU A 150 -27.58 18.59 8.78
CA GLU A 150 -28.97 19.05 8.61
C GLU A 150 -29.81 18.76 9.86
N GLU A 151 -29.75 17.54 10.40
CA GLU A 151 -30.53 17.14 11.59
C GLU A 151 -30.14 17.90 12.87
N SER A 152 -28.87 18.32 12.97
CA SER A 152 -28.35 19.07 14.11
C SER A 152 -28.43 20.59 13.92
N GLY A 153 -28.86 21.08 12.75
CA GLY A 153 -28.86 22.50 12.40
C GLY A 153 -27.47 23.13 12.27
N ARG A 154 -26.41 22.32 12.16
CA ARG A 154 -24.98 22.73 12.11
C ARG A 154 -24.35 22.45 10.74
N ALA A 155 -25.14 22.47 9.66
CA ALA A 155 -24.69 22.08 8.33
C ALA A 155 -23.44 22.87 7.86
N ASP A 156 -23.49 24.21 7.90
CA ASP A 156 -22.37 25.06 7.45
C ASP A 156 -21.08 24.80 8.24
N GLU A 157 -21.19 24.66 9.57
CA GLU A 157 -20.06 24.39 10.46
C GLU A 157 -19.43 23.02 10.18
N LEU A 158 -20.25 21.98 10.05
CA LEU A 158 -19.77 20.61 9.84
C LEU A 158 -19.22 20.39 8.43
N HIS A 159 -19.78 21.06 7.42
CA HIS A 159 -19.19 21.10 6.08
C HIS A 159 -17.83 21.80 6.08
N ALA A 160 -17.70 22.94 6.76
CA ALA A 160 -16.40 23.63 6.90
C ALA A 160 -15.36 22.73 7.59
N LEU A 161 -15.74 22.08 8.69
CA LEU A 161 -14.89 21.13 9.40
C LEU A 161 -14.46 19.96 8.49
N ALA A 162 -15.40 19.35 7.77
CA ALA A 162 -15.09 18.26 6.85
C ALA A 162 -14.12 18.70 5.73
N VAL A 163 -14.27 19.92 5.21
CA VAL A 163 -13.35 20.49 4.21
C VAL A 163 -11.94 20.67 4.77
N GLU A 164 -11.80 21.21 5.98
CA GLU A 164 -10.50 21.38 6.63
C GLU A 164 -9.82 20.03 6.91
N LEU A 165 -10.57 19.07 7.45
CA LEU A 165 -10.06 17.72 7.69
C LEU A 165 -9.65 17.04 6.37
N THR A 166 -10.45 17.16 5.31
CA THR A 166 -10.08 16.63 3.98
C THR A 166 -8.76 17.22 3.51
N ARG A 167 -8.57 18.54 3.64
CA ARG A 167 -7.34 19.23 3.22
C ARG A 167 -6.10 18.71 3.94
N VAL A 168 -6.20 18.45 5.24
CA VAL A 168 -5.11 17.84 6.02
C VAL A 168 -4.88 16.39 5.58
N MET A 169 -5.94 15.63 5.40
CA MET A 169 -5.88 14.20 5.04
C MET A 169 -5.40 13.94 3.61
N LEU A 170 -5.46 14.93 2.71
CA LEU A 170 -4.98 14.82 1.33
C LEU A 170 -3.45 14.60 1.23
N LEU A 171 -2.72 14.70 2.33
CA LEU A 171 -1.32 14.23 2.39
C LEU A 171 -1.22 12.69 2.42
N SER A 172 -2.23 12.00 2.94
CA SER A 172 -2.20 10.54 3.13
C SER A 172 -2.09 9.71 1.83
N PRO A 173 -2.74 10.06 0.69
CA PRO A 173 -2.63 9.28 -0.54
C PRO A 173 -1.20 9.22 -1.08
N LEU A 174 -0.40 10.28 -0.88
CA LEU A 174 1.02 10.30 -1.25
C LEU A 174 1.80 9.26 -0.44
N MET A 175 1.60 9.26 0.88
CA MET A 175 2.25 8.31 1.79
C MET A 175 1.82 6.87 1.50
N PHE A 176 0.53 6.64 1.24
CA PHE A 176 0.02 5.32 0.91
C PHE A 176 0.47 4.83 -0.45
N GLY A 177 0.57 5.70 -1.46
CA GLY A 177 1.10 5.34 -2.78
C GLY A 177 2.53 4.81 -2.68
N ILE A 178 3.40 5.56 -1.98
CA ILE A 178 4.79 5.16 -1.74
C ILE A 178 4.83 3.85 -0.92
N SER A 179 4.09 3.78 0.18
CA SER A 179 4.03 2.59 1.03
C SER A 179 3.54 1.34 0.28
N GLY A 180 2.53 1.50 -0.59
CA GLY A 180 1.99 0.41 -1.40
C GLY A 180 3.01 -0.14 -2.39
N MET A 181 3.78 0.75 -3.03
CA MET A 181 4.83 0.35 -3.96
C MET A 181 5.97 -0.38 -3.25
N LEU A 182 6.46 0.15 -2.12
CA LEU A 182 7.46 -0.51 -1.29
C LEU A 182 6.98 -1.87 -0.79
N THR A 183 5.71 -1.95 -0.39
CA THR A 183 5.07 -3.21 0.02
C THR A 183 5.06 -4.23 -1.13
N GLY A 184 4.71 -3.80 -2.35
CA GLY A 184 4.75 -4.66 -3.54
C GLY A 184 6.15 -5.22 -3.81
N ILE A 185 7.18 -4.37 -3.74
CA ILE A 185 8.58 -4.77 -3.92
C ILE A 185 9.01 -5.77 -2.84
N LEU A 186 8.71 -5.50 -1.56
CA LEU A 186 9.05 -6.37 -0.44
C LEU A 186 8.35 -7.73 -0.54
N ASN A 187 7.06 -7.75 -0.89
CA ASN A 187 6.32 -8.98 -1.13
C ASN A 187 6.92 -9.79 -2.29
N GLY A 188 7.31 -9.13 -3.39
CA GLY A 188 8.02 -9.75 -4.50
C GLY A 188 9.33 -10.41 -4.07
N ARG A 189 10.05 -9.79 -3.11
CA ARG A 189 11.28 -10.34 -2.51
C ARG A 189 11.05 -11.24 -1.29
N GLN A 190 9.81 -11.68 -1.03
CA GLN A 190 9.43 -12.57 0.08
C GLN A 190 9.70 -12.00 1.49
N HIS A 191 9.77 -10.67 1.63
CA HIS A 191 9.86 -9.98 2.91
C HIS A 191 8.48 -9.54 3.39
N PHE A 192 7.79 -10.42 4.13
CA PHE A 192 6.37 -10.21 4.50
C PHE A 192 6.15 -9.47 5.82
N LEU A 193 7.15 -9.39 6.70
CA LEU A 193 6.99 -8.83 8.04
C LEU A 193 6.71 -7.31 8.01
N ALA A 194 7.50 -6.55 7.27
CA ALA A 194 7.33 -5.10 7.21
C ALA A 194 5.98 -4.70 6.55
N PRO A 195 5.58 -5.31 5.42
CA PRO A 195 4.21 -5.16 4.89
C PRO A 195 3.11 -5.51 5.89
N ALA A 196 3.28 -6.57 6.68
CA ALA A 196 2.28 -7.00 7.65
C ALA A 196 2.14 -6.06 8.85
N ILE A 197 3.20 -5.35 9.25
CA ILE A 197 3.21 -4.43 10.39
C ILE A 197 2.72 -3.02 10.01
N ALA A 198 2.88 -2.58 8.76
CA ALA A 198 2.52 -1.23 8.33
C ALA A 198 1.07 -0.81 8.70
N PRO A 199 0.03 -1.65 8.52
CA PRO A 199 -1.33 -1.31 8.94
C PRO A 199 -1.51 -1.16 10.47
N LEU A 200 -0.71 -1.88 11.27
CA LEU A 200 -0.75 -1.76 12.73
C LEU A 200 -0.20 -0.40 13.15
N LEU A 201 0.92 0.03 12.57
CA LEU A 201 1.51 1.35 12.83
C LEU A 201 0.56 2.47 12.42
N TYR A 202 -0.15 2.32 11.30
CA TYR A 202 -1.16 3.26 10.87
C TYR A 202 -2.30 3.40 11.90
N ASN A 203 -2.86 2.28 12.38
CA ASN A 203 -3.91 2.33 13.40
C ASN A 203 -3.39 2.91 14.72
N LEU A 204 -2.18 2.57 15.15
CA LEU A 204 -1.56 3.10 16.35
C LEU A 204 -1.33 4.61 16.26
N GLY A 205 -0.84 5.10 15.12
CA GLY A 205 -0.65 6.54 14.91
C GLY A 205 -1.94 7.34 15.05
N ILE A 206 -3.05 6.80 14.56
CA ILE A 206 -4.37 7.44 14.73
C ILE A 206 -4.82 7.39 16.20
N ILE A 207 -4.66 6.26 16.89
CA ILE A 207 -5.00 6.15 18.31
C ILE A 207 -4.21 7.18 19.14
N LEU A 208 -2.90 7.26 18.92
CA LEU A 208 -2.02 8.19 19.64
C LEU A 208 -2.29 9.67 19.31
N GLY A 209 -2.86 9.96 18.14
CA GLY A 209 -3.26 11.32 17.79
C GLY A 209 -4.65 11.71 18.33
N ALA A 210 -5.47 10.72 18.71
CA ALA A 210 -6.81 10.93 19.23
C ALA A 210 -6.85 11.08 20.76
N VAL A 211 -5.88 10.49 21.47
CA VAL A 211 -5.73 10.54 22.95
C VAL A 211 -4.69 11.58 23.34
#